data_AF-A0A7X2T0I5-F1
#
_entry.id   AF-A0A7X2T0I5-F1
#
_cell.length_a   1.000
_cell.length_b   1.000
_cell.length_c   1.000
_cell.angle_alpha   90.00
_cell.angle_beta   90.00
_cell.angle_gamma   90.00
#
_symmetry.space_group_name_H-M   'P 1'
#
loop_
_entity.id
_entity.type
_entity.pdbx_description
1 polymer ?
#
loop_
_entity_poly.entity_id
_entity_poly.type
_entity_poly.pdbx_seq_one_letter_code
_entity_poly.pdbx_strand_id
1 'polypeptide(L)'
;MSSRRRRRKHKIKVYMFKLLTTLILFTIMVCAVWMNYVDSICKNVYNAANYYLTESIFTSKKLSKIDSMKLKFSDSKTAVVEVKGLTINKPYQCITYKAYFSKAQNASWKLDNVYNDSYESKDTTDY
;
A
#
# COMPACT_ATOMS: atom_id res chain seq x y z
N MET A 1 -48.71 24.23 16.80
CA MET A 1 -47.64 23.21 16.95
C MET A 1 -46.30 23.91 17.22
N SER A 2 -45.75 23.76 18.44
CA SER A 2 -44.91 24.78 19.09
C SER A 2 -43.46 24.91 18.57
N SER A 3 -43.04 26.16 18.37
CA SER A 3 -41.68 26.61 17.95
C SER A 3 -40.52 25.99 18.75
N ARG A 4 -40.78 25.50 19.96
CA ARG A 4 -39.83 24.76 20.82
C ARG A 4 -39.37 23.43 20.20
N ARG A 5 -40.23 22.71 19.47
CA ARG A 5 -39.86 21.43 18.81
C ARG A 5 -38.90 21.65 17.62
N ARG A 6 -39.06 22.74 16.86
CA ARG A 6 -38.14 23.10 15.75
C ARG A 6 -36.74 23.45 16.25
N ARG A 7 -36.62 24.22 17.34
CA ARG A 7 -35.32 24.60 17.95
C ARG A 7 -34.54 23.38 18.45
N ARG A 8 -35.21 22.37 19.05
CA ARG A 8 -34.57 21.12 19.50
C ARG A 8 -34.02 20.30 18.33
N LYS A 9 -34.79 20.14 17.24
CA LYS A 9 -34.33 19.43 16.03
C LYS A 9 -33.13 20.10 15.38
N HIS A 10 -33.09 21.44 15.34
CA HIS A 10 -31.93 22.18 14.83
C HIS A 10 -30.68 21.96 15.70
N LYS A 11 -30.80 22.06 17.04
CA LYS A 11 -29.68 21.77 17.95
C LYS A 11 -29.14 20.35 17.81
N ILE A 12 -30.01 19.36 17.66
CA ILE A 12 -29.61 17.96 17.41
C ILE A 12 -28.87 17.84 16.08
N LYS A 13 -29.37 18.45 15.00
CA LYS A 13 -28.68 18.45 13.70
C LYS A 13 -27.30 19.11 13.77
N VAL A 14 -27.18 20.24 14.46
CA VAL A 14 -25.89 20.92 14.67
C VAL A 14 -24.92 20.06 15.49
N TYR A 15 -25.40 19.40 16.55
CA TYR A 15 -24.57 18.47 17.33
C TYR A 15 -24.11 17.28 16.48
N MET A 16 -25.00 16.68 15.69
CA MET A 16 -24.66 15.60 14.78
C MET A 16 -23.63 16.03 13.73
N PHE A 17 -23.76 17.24 13.19
CA PHE A 17 -22.78 17.79 12.25
C PHE A 17 -21.42 17.99 12.93
N LYS A 18 -21.39 18.55 14.14
CA LYS A 18 -20.14 18.69 14.93
C LYS A 18 -19.48 17.33 15.19
N LEU A 19 -20.26 16.35 15.65
CA LEU A 19 -19.76 15.00 15.88
C LEU A 19 -19.19 14.38 14.59
N LEU A 20 -19.89 14.51 13.47
CA LEU A 20 -19.42 14.02 12.18
C LEU A 20 -18.11 14.69 11.77
N THR A 21 -18.00 16.02 11.89
CA THR A 21 -16.76 16.74 11.58
C THR A 21 -15.60 16.31 12.48
N THR A 22 -15.84 16.08 13.78
CA THR A 22 -14.78 15.59 14.68
C THR A 22 -14.32 14.17 14.33
N LEU A 23 -15.25 13.29 13.93
CA LEU A 23 -14.90 11.94 13.49
C LEU A 23 -14.08 11.96 12.19
N ILE A 24 -14.42 12.83 11.24
CA ILE A 24 -13.66 12.99 10.00
C ILE A 24 -12.25 13.52 10.27
N LEU A 25 -12.09 14.49 11.18
CA LEU A 25 -10.77 14.98 11.54
C LEU A 25 -9.93 13.91 12.24
N PHE A 26 -10.56 13.10 13.10
CA PHE A 26 -9.90 11.98 13.75
C PHE A 26 -9.45 10.91 12.75
N THR A 27 -10.27 10.55 11.76
CA THR A 27 -9.88 9.58 10.73
C THR A 27 -8.74 10.11 9.86
N ILE A 28 -8.76 11.39 9.47
CA ILE A 28 -7.65 12.04 8.74
C ILE A 28 -6.35 11.97 9.56
N MET A 29 -6.42 12.25 10.87
CA MET A 29 -5.26 12.17 11.76
C MET A 29 -4.68 10.75 11.81
N VAL A 30 -5.53 9.72 11.99
CA VAL A 30 -5.10 8.32 12.01
C VAL A 30 -4.46 7.92 10.66
N CYS A 31 -5.07 8.31 9.54
CA CYS A 31 -4.51 8.07 8.21
C CYS A 31 -3.15 8.74 8.02
N ALA A 32 -2.97 9.97 8.51
CA ALA A 32 -1.69 10.67 8.44
C ALA A 32 -0.60 9.97 9.26
N VAL A 33 -0.90 9.52 10.47
CA VAL A 33 0.05 8.74 11.30
C VAL A 33 0.44 7.44 10.61
N TRP A 34 -0.55 6.72 10.05
CA TRP A 34 -0.30 5.48 9.31
C TRP A 34 0.59 5.71 8.08
N MET A 35 0.32 6.75 7.27
CA MET A 35 1.13 7.09 6.11
C MET A 35 2.58 7.39 6.50
N ASN A 36 2.81 8.14 7.59
CA ASN A 36 4.15 8.42 8.08
C ASN A 36 4.87 7.15 8.56
N TYR A 37 4.16 6.25 9.24
CA TYR A 37 4.70 4.96 9.65
C TYR A 37 5.14 4.13 8.43
N VAL A 38 4.27 4.00 7.42
CA VAL A 38 4.55 3.30 6.17
C VAL A 38 5.76 3.92 5.46
N ASP A 39 5.80 5.24 5.32
CA ASP A 39 6.94 5.92 4.71
C ASP A 39 8.25 5.68 5.46
N SER A 40 8.20 5.63 6.80
CA SER A 40 9.38 5.36 7.62
C SER A 40 9.92 3.95 7.42
N ILE A 41 9.06 2.92 7.44
CA ILE A 41 9.50 1.53 7.23
C ILE A 41 9.99 1.31 5.79
N CYS A 42 9.35 1.96 4.81
CA CYS A 42 9.68 1.84 3.39
C CYS A 42 10.97 2.57 2.99
N LYS A 43 11.70 3.22 3.92
CA LYS A 43 13.06 3.72 3.65
C LYS A 43 14.06 2.61 3.35
N ASN A 44 13.82 1.40 3.87
CA ASN A 44 14.56 0.20 3.49
C ASN A 44 13.83 -0.52 2.35
N VAL A 45 14.52 -0.83 1.26
CA VAL A 45 13.94 -1.44 0.07
C VAL A 45 13.36 -2.83 0.35
N TYR A 46 13.96 -3.60 1.26
CA TYR A 46 13.42 -4.93 1.65
C TYR A 46 12.11 -4.79 2.41
N ASN A 47 12.02 -3.81 3.31
CA ASN A 47 10.78 -3.53 4.04
C ASN A 47 9.70 -2.99 3.09
N ALA A 48 10.07 -2.15 2.13
CA ALA A 48 9.15 -1.69 1.09
C ALA A 48 8.64 -2.86 0.25
N ALA A 49 9.52 -3.75 -0.20
CA ALA A 49 9.12 -4.97 -0.91
C ALA A 49 8.19 -5.85 -0.09
N ASN A 50 8.47 -6.02 1.21
CA ASN A 50 7.56 -6.73 2.12
C ASN A 50 6.19 -6.04 2.15
N TYR A 51 6.15 -4.77 2.55
CA TYR A 51 4.92 -4.00 2.70
C TYR A 51 4.07 -4.01 1.42
N TYR A 52 4.67 -3.73 0.27
CA TYR A 52 3.94 -3.62 -0.99
C TYR A 52 3.42 -4.96 -1.53
N LEU A 53 4.09 -6.06 -1.20
CA LEU A 53 3.70 -7.40 -1.67
C LEU A 53 2.86 -8.17 -0.66
N THR A 54 2.73 -7.75 0.60
CA THR A 54 1.88 -8.45 1.59
C THR A 54 0.71 -7.59 2.09
N GLU A 55 0.99 -6.35 2.47
CA GLU A 55 0.05 -5.51 3.23
C GLU A 55 -0.65 -4.46 2.36
N SER A 56 0.07 -3.81 1.45
CA SER A 56 -0.41 -2.65 0.67
C SER A 56 -1.74 -2.91 -0.02
N ILE A 57 -2.70 -2.01 0.13
CA ILE A 57 -4.01 -2.11 -0.52
C ILE A 57 -3.98 -1.78 -2.03
N PHE A 58 -2.86 -1.26 -2.54
CA PHE A 58 -2.74 -0.77 -3.92
C PHE A 58 -2.20 -1.80 -4.92
N THR A 59 -1.71 -2.95 -4.44
CA THR A 59 -1.09 -3.98 -5.28
C THR A 59 -2.01 -5.19 -5.41
N SER A 60 -2.28 -5.64 -6.63
CA SER A 60 -3.03 -6.88 -6.89
C SER A 60 -2.18 -8.14 -6.76
N LYS A 61 -0.86 -8.03 -6.96
CA LYS A 61 0.13 -9.11 -6.90
C LYS A 61 0.61 -9.39 -5.47
N LYS A 62 -0.34 -9.69 -4.58
CA LYS A 62 -0.02 -9.98 -3.18
C LYS A 62 0.44 -11.41 -2.95
N LEU A 63 1.34 -11.55 -2.00
CA LEU A 63 1.83 -12.80 -1.43
C LEU A 63 1.27 -12.96 -0.03
N SER A 64 0.82 -14.17 0.28
CA SER A 64 0.38 -14.57 1.63
C SER A 64 1.58 -14.65 2.57
N LYS A 65 2.70 -15.13 2.04
CA LYS A 65 3.97 -15.25 2.75
C LYS A 65 5.11 -15.03 1.78
N ILE A 66 6.13 -14.30 2.23
CA ILE A 66 7.40 -14.18 1.52
C ILE A 66 8.37 -15.20 2.11
N ASP A 67 8.99 -15.99 1.24
CA ASP A 67 9.96 -17.01 1.61
C ASP A 67 11.40 -16.45 1.52
N SER A 68 11.69 -15.66 0.48
CA SER A 68 12.99 -15.01 0.33
C SER A 68 12.92 -13.73 -0.51
N MET A 69 13.91 -12.87 -0.29
CA MET A 69 14.14 -11.66 -1.08
C MET A 69 15.60 -11.59 -1.51
N LYS A 70 15.84 -11.11 -2.72
CA LYS A 70 17.17 -10.89 -3.26
C LYS A 70 17.21 -9.56 -4.00
N LEU A 71 18.06 -8.65 -3.55
CA LEU A 71 18.34 -7.43 -4.29
C LEU A 71 19.10 -7.79 -5.58
N LYS A 72 18.53 -7.44 -6.73
CA LYS A 72 19.14 -7.66 -8.05
C LYS A 72 19.90 -6.43 -8.52
N PHE A 73 19.36 -5.25 -8.22
CA PHE A 73 19.94 -3.97 -8.59
C PHE A 73 19.51 -2.90 -7.57
N SER A 74 20.39 -1.96 -7.29
CA SER A 74 20.05 -0.73 -6.57
C SER A 74 21.04 0.35 -6.92
N ASP A 75 20.52 1.53 -7.18
CA ASP A 75 21.28 2.78 -7.21
C ASP A 75 20.64 3.81 -6.27
N SER A 76 20.99 5.09 -6.45
CA SER A 76 20.47 6.18 -5.62
C SER A 76 18.99 6.51 -5.84
N LYS A 77 18.40 6.11 -6.97
CA LYS A 77 17.06 6.48 -7.43
C LYS A 77 16.13 5.28 -7.64
N THR A 78 16.67 4.12 -7.99
CA THR A 78 15.91 2.94 -8.40
C THR A 78 16.47 1.68 -7.78
N ALA A 79 15.61 0.68 -7.58
CA ALA A 79 16.00 -0.62 -7.09
C ALA A 79 15.11 -1.73 -7.67
N VAL A 80 15.68 -2.91 -7.83
CA VAL A 80 14.97 -4.12 -8.26
C VAL A 80 15.18 -5.21 -7.24
N VAL A 81 14.10 -5.67 -6.64
CA VAL A 81 14.10 -6.77 -5.67
C VAL A 81 13.34 -7.95 -6.25
N GLU A 82 14.01 -9.08 -6.34
CA GLU A 82 13.37 -10.36 -6.60
C GLU A 82 12.82 -10.93 -5.30
N VAL A 83 11.54 -11.30 -5.31
CA VAL A 83 10.80 -11.76 -4.14
C VAL A 83 10.13 -13.07 -4.49
N LYS A 84 10.43 -14.11 -3.70
CA LYS A 84 9.81 -15.43 -3.83
C LYS A 84 8.85 -15.65 -2.67
N GLY A 85 7.65 -16.15 -2.95
CA GLY A 85 6.67 -16.43 -1.92
C GLY A 85 5.43 -17.16 -2.41
N LEU A 86 4.45 -17.31 -1.53
CA LEU A 86 3.18 -17.99 -1.78
C LEU A 86 2.09 -17.01 -2.18
N THR A 87 1.34 -17.32 -3.24
CA THR A 87 0.15 -16.54 -3.63
C THR A 87 -0.91 -16.55 -2.54
N ILE A 88 -1.71 -15.47 -2.46
CA ILE A 88 -2.89 -15.43 -1.56
C ILE A 88 -4.02 -16.32 -2.07
N ASN A 89 -4.17 -16.43 -3.39
CA ASN A 89 -5.30 -17.13 -4.00
C ASN A 89 -4.96 -18.60 -4.24
N LYS A 90 -5.98 -19.46 -4.11
CA LYS A 90 -5.90 -20.87 -4.47
C LYS A 90 -5.85 -21.04 -6.00
N PRO A 91 -5.14 -22.07 -6.53
CA PRO A 91 -4.24 -22.96 -5.79
C PRO A 91 -3.02 -22.20 -5.28
N TYR A 92 -2.65 -22.40 -4.01
CA TYR A 92 -1.50 -21.73 -3.42
C TYR A 92 -0.24 -22.14 -4.18
N GLN A 93 0.37 -21.20 -4.88
CA GLN A 93 1.53 -21.44 -5.73
C GLN A 93 2.72 -20.63 -5.21
N CYS A 94 3.90 -21.25 -5.30
CA CYS A 94 5.14 -20.53 -5.07
C CYS A 94 5.48 -19.76 -6.36
N ILE A 95 5.57 -18.44 -6.26
CA ILE A 95 5.81 -17.53 -7.38
C ILE A 95 7.00 -16.63 -7.07
N THR A 96 7.72 -16.24 -8.11
CA THR A 96 8.82 -15.26 -8.03
C THR A 96 8.39 -13.99 -8.75
N TYR A 97 8.47 -12.87 -8.06
CA TYR A 97 8.22 -11.55 -8.59
C TYR A 97 9.50 -10.72 -8.64
N LYS A 98 9.68 -9.91 -9.68
CA LYS A 98 10.60 -8.77 -9.71
C LYS A 98 9.80 -7.50 -9.41
N ALA A 99 10.09 -6.88 -8.28
CA ALA A 99 9.51 -5.62 -7.85
C ALA A 99 10.48 -4.48 -8.14
N TYR A 100 10.01 -3.50 -8.89
CA TYR A 100 10.74 -2.31 -9.31
C TYR A 100 10.33 -1.13 -8.43
N PHE A 101 11.31 -0.43 -7.89
CA PHE A 101 11.11 0.67 -6.97
C PHE A 101 11.78 1.94 -7.46
N SER A 102 11.14 3.07 -7.19
CA SER A 102 11.69 4.40 -7.29
C SER A 102 11.80 5.04 -5.90
N LYS A 103 12.82 5.87 -5.71
CA LYS A 103 13.04 6.58 -4.45
C LYS A 103 12.28 7.91 -4.46
N ALA A 104 11.37 8.08 -3.52
CA ALA A 104 10.62 9.31 -3.33
C ALA A 104 11.47 10.40 -2.64
N GLN A 105 10.98 11.64 -2.66
CA GLN A 105 11.66 12.80 -2.06
C GLN A 105 11.92 12.65 -0.56
N ASN A 106 11.04 11.92 0.15
CA ASN A 106 11.20 11.59 1.58
C ASN A 106 12.13 10.39 1.84
N ALA A 107 12.87 9.96 0.83
CA ALA A 107 13.76 8.81 0.81
C ALA A 107 13.10 7.43 1.01
N SER A 108 11.76 7.34 0.97
CA SER A 108 11.06 6.06 0.97
C SER A 108 11.04 5.45 -0.43
N TRP A 109 11.10 4.12 -0.50
CA TRP A 109 10.95 3.38 -1.75
C TRP A 109 9.47 3.21 -2.07
N LYS A 110 9.08 3.61 -3.27
CA LYS A 110 7.73 3.43 -3.82
C LYS A 110 7.78 2.35 -4.88
N LEU A 111 6.79 1.47 -4.85
CA LEU A 111 6.66 0.42 -5.85
C LEU A 111 6.13 1.02 -7.15
N ASP A 112 6.87 0.86 -8.24
CA ASP A 112 6.46 1.28 -9.57
C ASP A 112 5.71 0.13 -10.27
N ASN A 113 6.36 -1.03 -10.35
CA ASN A 113 5.83 -2.18 -11.07
C ASN A 113 6.28 -3.51 -10.43
N VAL A 114 5.48 -4.54 -10.65
CA VAL A 114 5.79 -5.92 -10.23
C VAL A 114 5.58 -6.83 -11.43
N TYR A 115 6.58 -7.60 -11.80
CA TYR A 115 6.49 -8.59 -12.89
C TYR A 115 6.71 -9.99 -12.34
N ASN A 116 6.07 -10.99 -12.94
CA ASN A 116 6.35 -12.39 -12.64
C ASN A 116 7.36 -12.89 -13.66
N ASP A 117 8.43 -13.52 -13.17
CA ASP A 117 9.50 -14.05 -14.02
C ASP A 117 9.00 -15.02 -15.10
N SER A 118 7.85 -15.66 -14.90
CA SER A 118 7.28 -16.59 -15.88
C SER A 118 6.70 -15.95 -17.14
N TYR A 119 6.63 -14.61 -17.24
CA TYR A 119 6.11 -13.91 -18.43
C TYR A 119 7.21 -13.28 -19.31
N GLU A 120 8.43 -13.14 -18.80
CA GLU A 120 9.53 -12.50 -19.54
C GLU A 120 10.13 -13.41 -20.63
N SER A 121 9.72 -14.69 -20.68
CA SER A 121 10.18 -15.66 -21.66
C SER A 121 9.33 -15.78 -22.93
N LYS A 122 8.29 -14.94 -23.11
CA LYS A 122 7.44 -14.98 -24.31
C LYS A 122 7.65 -13.83 -25.31
N ASP A 123 8.37 -12.78 -24.95
CA ASP A 123 8.51 -11.58 -25.80
C ASP A 123 9.88 -11.43 -26.49
N THR A 124 10.75 -12.45 -26.43
CA THR A 124 12.07 -12.45 -27.12
C THR A 124 12.21 -13.48 -28.25
N THR A 125 11.10 -13.96 -28.81
CA THR A 125 11.10 -14.70 -30.08
C THR A 125 10.01 -14.17 -31.00
N ASP A 126 10.17 -12.93 -31.44
CA ASP A 126 9.73 -12.54 -32.78
C ASP A 126 10.57 -11.33 -33.23
N TYR A 127 11.16 -11.47 -34.43
CA TYR A 127 12.10 -10.60 -35.16
C TYR A 127 13.59 -10.69 -34.81
#